data_AF-A0A9P5YNN4-F1
#
_entry.id   AF-A0A9P5YNN4-F1
#
_cell.length_a   1.000
_cell.length_b   1.000
_cell.length_c   1.000
_cell.angle_alpha   90.00
_cell.angle_beta   90.00
_cell.angle_gamma   90.00
#
_symmetry.space_group_name_H-M   'P 1'
#
loop_
_entity.id
_entity.type
_entity.pdbx_description
1 polymer ?
#
loop_
_entity_poly.entity_id
_entity_poly.type
_entity_poly.pdbx_seq_one_letter_code
_entity_poly.pdbx_strand_id
1 'polypeptide(L)'
;MAINGNGRRRWQMVTGRGHVAGASTAHNNLERFVDFSLPPIMAPVAYSGALPPKKKSELQEIASALRLSDQGTKDELQARIKKHLDANQDALEDDPAFAGLFGRRRRSVQPQSAPAVASSGRFALSATSDPFEKPKSSSSRRALDAIKEDTATPSKDLRDVSMFLKNPLISPAESTPVQSPRQSLIDPTTPSSLPPLPPSAPASPTKIIVDHLPNVADVRAAVESKQQQVLQNGNELLVALRAFLSNSRNIWSVTSVFELFYILSVTIPWKGLQVPVGSGFTVPYPPLSVFQSGAFWQVLLQWAIPSMILPTFVGCLISFSPALPSTPAPTPAPAAPVAPLDPLTAAIVRLAAQTAYPYTNIGARVGVVNLDVLGSQWRVLSASVGLAFAFAEAILGTPQVVAKTLVRERRSLLQLEQHEREATPVRRALMPAGEE
;
A
#
# COMPACT_ATOMS: atom_id res chain seq x y z
N MET A 1 36.30 -50.75 33.27
CA MET A 1 35.76 -49.68 34.13
C MET A 1 34.40 -49.29 33.57
N ALA A 2 33.33 -49.64 34.28
CA ALA A 2 31.96 -49.64 33.76
C ALA A 2 31.38 -48.23 33.64
N ILE A 3 30.69 -47.98 32.52
CA ILE A 3 29.93 -46.76 32.24
C ILE A 3 28.47 -47.04 32.64
N ASN A 4 27.98 -46.32 33.64
CA ASN A 4 26.56 -46.11 33.96
C ASN A 4 26.42 -44.61 34.24
N GLY A 5 25.52 -43.82 33.65
CA GLY A 5 24.25 -44.18 33.03
C GLY A 5 23.05 -43.59 33.78
N ASN A 6 23.08 -42.32 34.23
CA ASN A 6 21.88 -41.48 34.41
C ASN A 6 22.25 -40.06 34.88
N GLY A 7 22.16 -39.08 33.99
CA GLY A 7 22.42 -37.67 34.29
C GLY A 7 21.16 -36.81 34.15
N ARG A 8 20.23 -36.89 35.10
CA ARG A 8 19.19 -35.85 35.30
C ARG A 8 19.89 -34.55 35.73
N ARG A 9 20.08 -33.61 34.80
CA ARG A 9 20.62 -32.28 35.13
C ARG A 9 19.51 -31.41 35.74
N ARG A 10 19.58 -31.25 37.06
CA ARG A 10 18.84 -30.27 37.84
C ARG A 10 19.56 -28.92 37.69
N TRP A 11 18.89 -27.94 37.09
CA TRP A 11 19.39 -26.57 37.01
C TRP A 11 19.24 -25.90 38.38
N GLN A 12 20.35 -25.66 39.07
CA GLN A 12 20.41 -24.72 40.20
C GLN A 12 20.82 -23.35 39.65
N MET A 13 19.94 -22.35 39.80
CA MET A 13 20.30 -20.94 39.61
C MET A 13 21.21 -20.52 40.77
N VAL A 14 22.42 -20.09 40.45
CA VAL A 14 23.32 -19.39 41.36
C VAL A 14 23.21 -17.90 41.04
N THR A 15 22.59 -17.13 41.94
CA THR A 15 22.58 -15.66 41.91
C THR A 15 23.88 -15.13 42.52
N GLY A 16 24.82 -14.74 41.66
CA GLY A 16 26.06 -14.07 42.06
C GLY A 16 25.90 -12.55 42.11
N ARG A 17 25.84 -11.99 43.31
CA ARG A 17 25.85 -10.55 43.62
C ARG A 17 27.31 -10.11 43.74
N GLY A 18 27.79 -9.31 42.78
CA GLY A 18 29.14 -8.76 42.76
C GLY A 18 29.12 -7.23 42.81
N HIS A 19 29.65 -6.68 43.88
CA HIS A 19 29.84 -5.27 44.17
C HIS A 19 31.28 -4.84 43.78
N VAL A 20 31.53 -3.53 43.81
CA VAL A 20 32.82 -2.82 43.99
C VAL A 20 33.45 -2.11 42.77
N ALA A 21 33.27 -0.77 42.79
CA ALA A 21 34.23 0.35 42.75
C ALA A 21 35.30 0.51 41.64
N GLY A 22 35.59 1.78 41.35
CA GLY A 22 36.92 2.22 40.93
C GLY A 22 36.94 3.35 39.90
N ALA A 23 37.46 4.52 40.31
CA ALA A 23 37.53 5.78 39.58
C ALA A 23 38.40 5.78 38.30
N SER A 24 38.16 6.76 37.41
CA SER A 24 39.25 7.54 36.79
C SER A 24 38.72 8.78 36.08
N THR A 25 39.12 9.94 36.58
CA THR A 25 38.95 11.28 36.00
C THR A 25 39.90 11.45 34.82
N ALA A 26 39.42 11.84 33.64
CA ALA A 26 40.25 12.45 32.61
C ALA A 26 39.43 13.42 31.75
N HIS A 27 39.87 14.68 31.77
CA HIS A 27 39.50 15.74 30.84
C HIS A 27 39.66 15.29 29.38
N ASN A 28 38.76 15.75 28.50
CA ASN A 28 39.19 16.38 27.25
C ASN A 28 38.11 17.25 26.60
N ASN A 29 38.61 18.39 26.13
CA ASN A 29 37.98 19.52 25.47
C ASN A 29 37.93 19.30 23.94
N LEU A 30 37.14 20.14 23.25
CA LEU A 30 37.09 20.37 21.78
C LEU A 30 36.43 19.24 20.94
N GLU A 31 35.49 19.46 20.03
CA GLU A 31 35.26 20.61 19.14
C GLU A 31 33.76 20.86 18.87
N ARG A 32 33.40 22.14 18.77
CA ARG A 32 32.12 22.60 18.20
C ARG A 32 32.23 22.62 16.68
N PHE A 33 31.59 21.67 16.01
CA PHE A 33 31.32 21.75 14.57
C PHE A 33 29.95 22.44 14.37
N VAL A 34 29.96 23.55 13.66
CA VAL A 34 28.78 24.39 13.38
C VAL A 34 28.12 23.86 12.11
N ASP A 35 26.98 23.18 12.25
CA ASP A 35 26.15 22.74 11.13
C ASP A 35 25.43 23.94 10.50
N PHE A 36 25.88 24.34 9.31
CA PHE A 36 25.15 25.24 8.41
C PHE A 36 23.96 24.49 7.80
N SER A 37 22.80 24.59 8.44
CA SER A 37 21.52 24.10 7.90
C SER A 37 21.10 24.95 6.70
N LEU A 38 21.31 24.45 5.49
CA LEU A 38 20.65 24.97 4.28
C LEU A 38 19.14 24.79 4.41
N PRO A 39 18.31 25.77 3.96
CA PRO A 39 16.87 25.65 3.99
C PRO A 39 16.43 24.44 3.13
N PRO A 40 15.41 23.68 3.58
CA PRO A 40 14.94 22.51 2.85
C PRO A 40 14.46 22.92 1.46
N ILE A 41 15.12 22.37 0.43
CA ILE A 41 14.68 22.47 -0.96
C ILE A 41 13.37 21.67 -1.04
N MET A 42 12.23 22.35 -0.95
CA MET A 42 10.93 21.72 -1.15
C MET A 42 10.86 21.21 -2.59
N ALA A 43 10.69 19.90 -2.77
CA ALA A 43 10.53 19.32 -4.09
C ALA A 43 9.34 20.00 -4.81
N PRO A 44 9.49 20.37 -6.08
CA PRO A 44 8.44 21.05 -6.83
C PRO A 44 7.19 20.18 -6.90
N VAL A 45 6.04 20.75 -6.52
CA VAL A 45 4.74 20.06 -6.53
C VAL A 45 4.28 19.92 -7.97
N ALA A 46 4.16 18.68 -8.46
CA ALA A 46 3.64 18.41 -9.80
C ALA A 46 2.10 18.46 -9.79
N TYR A 47 1.53 19.37 -10.59
CA TYR A 47 0.08 19.51 -10.72
C TYR A 47 -0.43 18.63 -11.86
N SER A 48 -1.38 17.75 -11.56
CA SER A 48 -2.00 16.85 -12.54
C SER A 48 -3.52 16.84 -12.47
N GLY A 49 -4.15 16.41 -13.58
CA GLY A 49 -5.59 16.24 -13.70
C GLY A 49 -6.31 17.44 -14.33
N ALA A 50 -7.60 17.27 -14.62
CA ALA A 50 -8.41 18.32 -15.21
C ALA A 50 -8.68 19.45 -14.18
N LEU A 51 -8.74 20.70 -14.63
CA LEU A 51 -9.05 21.87 -13.78
C LEU A 51 -10.44 21.84 -13.11
N PRO A 52 -11.54 21.36 -13.76
CA PRO A 52 -12.89 21.40 -13.19
C PRO A 52 -13.07 20.71 -11.81
N PRO A 53 -12.57 19.48 -11.58
CA PRO A 53 -12.71 18.79 -10.30
C PRO A 53 -11.83 19.33 -9.17
N LYS A 54 -10.85 20.20 -9.45
CA LYS A 54 -9.94 20.73 -8.42
C LYS A 54 -10.66 21.63 -7.41
N LYS A 55 -10.21 21.58 -6.16
CA LYS A 55 -10.71 22.43 -5.06
C LYS A 55 -10.23 23.88 -5.24
N LYS A 56 -10.93 24.85 -4.63
CA LYS A 56 -10.57 26.28 -4.73
C LYS A 56 -9.13 26.55 -4.26
N SER A 57 -8.69 25.91 -3.18
CA SER A 57 -7.32 26.04 -2.65
C SER A 57 -6.26 25.57 -3.65
N GLU A 58 -6.46 24.40 -4.29
CA GLU A 58 -5.53 23.91 -5.32
C GLU A 58 -5.47 24.85 -6.53
N LEU A 59 -6.58 25.46 -6.91
CA LEU A 59 -6.59 26.46 -7.99
C LEU A 59 -5.84 27.74 -7.60
N GLN A 60 -5.88 28.14 -6.32
CA GLN A 60 -5.07 29.27 -5.83
C GLN A 60 -3.58 28.94 -5.84
N GLU A 61 -3.19 27.72 -5.45
CA GLU A 61 -1.80 27.25 -5.53
C GLU A 61 -1.29 27.22 -6.97
N ILE A 62 -2.08 26.68 -7.90
CA ILE A 62 -1.73 26.67 -9.33
C ILE A 62 -1.65 28.10 -9.87
N ALA A 63 -2.58 28.99 -9.49
CA ALA A 63 -2.53 30.40 -9.88
C ALA A 63 -1.26 31.09 -9.34
N SER A 64 -0.90 30.86 -8.08
CA SER A 64 0.33 31.38 -7.47
C SER A 64 1.58 30.86 -8.18
N ALA A 65 1.64 29.55 -8.48
CA ALA A 65 2.75 28.93 -9.19
C ALA A 65 2.91 29.49 -10.63
N LEU A 66 1.80 29.78 -11.31
CA LEU A 66 1.77 30.43 -12.62
C LEU A 66 1.93 31.97 -12.55
N ARG A 67 2.12 32.54 -11.35
CA ARG A 67 2.19 34.00 -11.11
C ARG A 67 0.95 34.77 -11.58
N LEU A 68 -0.22 34.14 -11.49
CA LEU A 68 -1.54 34.74 -11.72
C LEU A 68 -2.15 35.21 -10.39
N SER A 69 -3.14 36.10 -10.47
CA SER A 69 -3.91 36.52 -9.29
C SER A 69 -4.69 35.33 -8.69
N ASP A 70 -4.60 35.18 -7.37
CA ASP A 70 -5.25 34.18 -6.52
C ASP A 70 -6.64 34.60 -6.01
N GLN A 71 -7.08 35.82 -6.36
CA GLN A 71 -8.36 36.39 -5.98
C GLN A 71 -9.47 36.01 -6.96
N GLY A 72 -10.66 35.73 -6.41
CA GLY A 72 -11.88 35.47 -7.18
C GLY A 72 -12.70 34.27 -6.70
N THR A 73 -13.79 34.00 -7.43
CA THR A 73 -14.57 32.77 -7.31
C THR A 73 -13.81 31.59 -7.91
N LYS A 74 -14.27 30.35 -7.61
CA LYS A 74 -13.64 29.12 -8.14
C LYS A 74 -13.60 29.16 -9.68
N ASP A 75 -14.68 29.60 -10.31
CA ASP A 75 -14.83 29.60 -11.76
C ASP A 75 -13.95 30.67 -12.43
N GLU A 76 -13.77 31.84 -11.80
CA GLU A 76 -12.84 32.87 -12.26
C GLU A 76 -11.38 32.38 -12.25
N LEU A 77 -10.97 31.67 -11.20
CA LEU A 77 -9.64 31.07 -11.13
C LEU A 77 -9.45 30.01 -12.21
N GLN A 78 -10.43 29.13 -12.42
CA GLN A 78 -10.37 28.13 -13.50
C GLN A 78 -10.27 28.78 -14.88
N ALA A 79 -11.08 29.81 -15.15
CA ALA A 79 -11.07 30.53 -16.42
C ALA A 79 -9.72 31.23 -16.66
N ARG A 80 -9.15 31.86 -15.63
CA ARG A 80 -7.86 32.57 -15.70
C ARG A 80 -6.69 31.61 -15.92
N ILE A 81 -6.64 30.51 -15.17
CA ILE A 81 -5.62 29.46 -15.32
C ILE A 81 -5.71 28.83 -16.71
N LYS A 82 -6.92 28.45 -17.14
CA LYS A 82 -7.13 27.85 -18.47
C LYS A 82 -6.69 28.80 -19.59
N LYS A 83 -7.09 30.08 -19.51
CA LYS A 83 -6.66 31.10 -20.48
C LYS A 83 -5.14 31.24 -20.55
N HIS A 84 -4.45 31.16 -19.41
CA HIS A 84 -3.00 31.24 -19.35
C HIS A 84 -2.31 29.98 -19.91
N LEU A 85 -2.83 28.80 -19.61
CA LEU A 85 -2.32 27.53 -20.15
C LEU A 85 -2.51 27.46 -21.67
N ASP A 86 -3.67 27.89 -22.17
CA ASP A 86 -3.96 27.92 -23.62
C ASP A 86 -3.08 28.96 -24.36
N ALA A 87 -2.71 30.08 -23.71
CA ALA A 87 -1.86 31.12 -24.31
C ALA A 87 -0.35 30.81 -24.27
N ASN A 88 0.09 29.96 -23.34
CA ASN A 88 1.51 29.63 -23.13
C ASN A 88 1.78 28.13 -23.27
N GLN A 89 1.01 27.45 -24.13
CA GLN A 89 1.08 26.00 -24.26
C GLN A 89 2.50 25.52 -24.57
N ASP A 90 3.16 26.13 -25.57
CA ASP A 90 4.49 25.71 -26.04
C ASP A 90 5.58 25.82 -24.97
N ALA A 91 5.44 26.73 -24.00
CA ALA A 91 6.44 26.95 -22.95
C ALA A 91 6.16 26.13 -21.68
N LEU A 92 4.89 25.87 -21.36
CA LEU A 92 4.48 25.21 -20.12
C LEU A 92 4.28 23.70 -20.27
N GLU A 93 4.19 23.18 -21.50
CA GLU A 93 4.07 21.74 -21.77
C GLU A 93 5.36 20.98 -21.38
N ASP A 94 6.52 21.63 -21.51
CA ASP A 94 7.82 21.06 -21.13
C ASP A 94 8.13 21.16 -19.62
N ASP A 95 7.39 21.98 -18.87
CA ASP A 95 7.59 22.13 -17.42
C ASP A 95 6.97 20.94 -16.67
N PRO A 96 7.77 20.10 -15.97
CA PRO A 96 7.26 18.93 -15.26
C PRO A 96 6.23 19.29 -14.18
N ALA A 97 6.22 20.51 -13.67
CA ALA A 97 5.23 20.96 -12.68
C ALA A 97 3.83 21.13 -13.29
N PHE A 98 3.72 21.50 -14.58
CA PHE A 98 2.45 21.83 -15.24
C PHE A 98 2.07 20.87 -16.37
N ALA A 99 2.98 20.01 -16.82
CA ALA A 99 2.73 19.02 -17.87
C ALA A 99 1.49 18.15 -17.60
N GLY A 100 1.17 17.87 -16.33
CA GLY A 100 -0.01 17.11 -15.93
C GLY A 100 -1.36 17.85 -16.06
N LEU A 101 -1.35 19.19 -16.20
CA LEU A 101 -2.54 20.03 -16.36
C LEU A 101 -2.97 20.18 -17.82
N PHE A 102 -2.06 20.00 -18.77
CA PHE A 102 -2.38 19.79 -20.18
C PHE A 102 -2.99 18.40 -20.32
N GLY A 103 -4.22 18.25 -19.81
CA GLY A 103 -4.93 17.00 -19.79
C GLY A 103 -4.91 16.46 -21.20
N ARG A 104 -4.19 15.34 -21.40
CA ARG A 104 -3.91 14.72 -22.70
C ARG A 104 -5.13 14.89 -23.55
N ARG A 105 -5.11 15.92 -24.42
CA ARG A 105 -6.21 16.20 -25.32
C ARG A 105 -6.21 14.95 -26.15
N ARG A 106 -7.13 14.03 -25.84
CA ARG A 106 -7.29 12.79 -26.60
C ARG A 106 -7.73 13.27 -27.95
N ARG A 107 -6.75 13.64 -28.78
CA ARG A 107 -6.85 13.61 -30.22
C ARG A 107 -7.12 12.14 -30.45
N SER A 108 -8.42 11.81 -30.45
CA SER A 108 -8.96 10.57 -30.94
C SER A 108 -8.60 10.56 -32.41
N VAL A 109 -7.33 10.24 -32.70
CA VAL A 109 -6.89 9.86 -34.02
C VAL A 109 -7.50 8.48 -34.20
N GLN A 110 -8.72 8.46 -34.71
CA GLN A 110 -9.30 7.29 -35.33
C GLN A 110 -8.23 6.73 -36.27
N PRO A 111 -7.78 5.48 -36.11
CA PRO A 111 -6.78 4.92 -37.00
C PRO A 111 -7.38 4.88 -38.40
N GLN A 112 -6.94 5.79 -39.28
CA GLN A 112 -7.13 5.61 -40.71
C GLN A 112 -6.39 4.32 -41.06
N SER A 113 -7.16 3.32 -41.47
CA SER A 113 -6.68 2.12 -42.14
C SER A 113 -5.83 2.53 -43.33
N ALA A 114 -4.50 2.45 -43.17
CA ALA A 114 -3.57 2.62 -44.27
C ALA A 114 -3.74 1.43 -45.25
N PRO A 115 -3.73 1.68 -46.57
CA PRO A 115 -3.83 0.63 -47.58
C PRO A 115 -2.57 -0.24 -47.57
N ALA A 116 -2.77 -1.55 -47.61
CA ALA A 116 -1.72 -2.55 -47.69
C ALA A 116 -0.90 -2.36 -48.98
N VAL A 117 0.36 -1.92 -48.84
CA VAL A 117 1.35 -2.00 -49.91
C VAL A 117 2.08 -3.34 -49.77
N ALA A 118 1.90 -4.17 -50.79
CA ALA A 118 2.53 -5.47 -50.93
C ALA A 118 4.07 -5.35 -50.91
N SER A 119 4.71 -5.84 -49.86
CA SER A 119 6.14 -6.15 -49.89
C SER A 119 6.32 -7.58 -50.40
N SER A 120 6.73 -7.63 -51.67
CA SER A 120 7.26 -8.80 -52.35
C SER A 120 8.50 -9.30 -51.63
N GLY A 121 8.42 -10.49 -51.03
CA GLY A 121 9.54 -11.22 -50.45
C GLY A 121 9.67 -12.59 -51.11
N ARG A 122 10.30 -12.60 -52.29
CA ARG A 122 10.87 -13.81 -52.91
C ARG A 122 11.77 -14.50 -51.90
N PHE A 123 11.48 -15.74 -51.52
CA PHE A 123 12.43 -16.86 -51.42
C PHE A 123 11.63 -18.14 -51.17
N ALA A 124 11.23 -18.78 -52.26
CA ALA A 124 10.83 -20.18 -52.30
C ALA A 124 11.88 -20.93 -53.10
N LEU A 125 12.40 -22.04 -52.55
CA LEU A 125 13.01 -23.11 -53.31
C LEU A 125 12.34 -24.43 -52.91
N SER A 126 11.71 -25.01 -53.94
CA SER A 126 11.52 -26.43 -54.26
C SER A 126 10.88 -27.33 -53.20
N ALA A 127 9.62 -27.73 -53.37
CA ALA A 127 9.15 -28.77 -54.29
C ALA A 127 9.58 -30.19 -53.86
N THR A 128 8.68 -30.88 -53.17
CA THR A 128 8.40 -32.29 -53.45
C THR A 128 6.94 -32.55 -53.14
N SER A 129 6.25 -33.09 -54.14
CA SER A 129 4.85 -33.45 -54.19
C SER A 129 4.54 -34.66 -53.33
N ASP A 130 3.46 -34.62 -52.57
CA ASP A 130 2.62 -35.79 -52.30
C ASP A 130 1.18 -35.35 -51.92
N PRO A 131 0.13 -35.95 -52.50
CA PRO A 131 -1.26 -35.59 -52.22
C PRO A 131 -1.93 -36.67 -51.37
N PHE A 132 -1.95 -36.56 -50.04
CA PHE A 132 -2.78 -37.46 -49.23
C PHE A 132 -3.42 -36.76 -48.02
N GLU A 133 -4.75 -36.84 -48.03
CA GLU A 133 -5.69 -36.94 -46.91
C GLU A 133 -5.86 -35.78 -45.90
N LYS A 134 -7.03 -35.13 -46.04
CA LYS A 134 -7.80 -34.48 -44.97
C LYS A 134 -8.05 -35.45 -43.82
N PRO A 135 -7.85 -35.05 -42.56
CA PRO A 135 -8.67 -35.54 -41.46
C PRO A 135 -9.78 -34.52 -41.15
N LYS A 136 -11.01 -34.92 -41.47
CA LYS A 136 -12.21 -34.45 -40.78
C LYS A 136 -12.05 -34.81 -39.30
N SER A 137 -11.89 -33.83 -38.41
CA SER A 137 -12.13 -34.03 -36.98
C SER A 137 -13.46 -33.38 -36.60
N SER A 138 -14.50 -34.21 -36.64
CA SER A 138 -15.73 -34.00 -35.91
C SER A 138 -15.43 -34.12 -34.41
N SER A 139 -15.41 -33.00 -33.69
CA SER A 139 -15.56 -33.01 -32.24
C SER A 139 -16.84 -32.27 -31.88
N SER A 140 -17.95 -32.99 -32.05
CA SER A 140 -19.23 -32.71 -31.41
C SER A 140 -19.02 -32.69 -29.90
N ARG A 141 -18.96 -31.50 -29.30
CA ARG A 141 -19.14 -31.33 -27.86
C ARG A 141 -20.56 -30.82 -27.65
N ARG A 142 -21.39 -31.72 -27.10
CA ARG A 142 -22.71 -31.44 -26.54
C ARG A 142 -22.66 -30.14 -25.74
N ALA A 143 -23.47 -29.17 -26.16
CA ALA A 143 -23.86 -28.04 -25.34
C ALA A 143 -24.61 -28.61 -24.12
N LEU A 144 -23.99 -28.50 -22.95
CA LEU A 144 -24.70 -28.63 -21.69
C LEU A 144 -25.37 -27.29 -21.42
N ASP A 145 -26.67 -27.35 -21.16
CA ASP A 145 -27.52 -26.20 -20.87
C ASP A 145 -26.92 -25.33 -19.78
N ALA A 146 -26.91 -24.02 -20.04
CA ALA A 146 -26.52 -23.00 -19.08
C ALA A 146 -27.45 -23.10 -17.86
N ILE A 147 -26.92 -23.62 -16.75
CA ILE A 147 -27.56 -23.50 -15.45
C ILE A 147 -27.69 -22.01 -15.18
N LYS A 148 -28.94 -21.55 -15.23
CA LYS A 148 -29.38 -20.23 -14.84
C LYS A 148 -29.21 -20.15 -13.33
N GLU A 149 -28.04 -19.71 -12.88
CA GLU A 149 -27.81 -19.38 -11.48
C GLU A 149 -28.56 -18.08 -11.17
N ASP A 150 -29.85 -18.22 -10.87
CA ASP A 150 -30.68 -17.23 -10.18
C ASP A 150 -30.23 -17.09 -8.71
N THR A 151 -28.93 -16.87 -8.50
CA THR A 151 -28.38 -16.43 -7.21
C THR A 151 -27.97 -14.98 -7.34
N ALA A 152 -28.96 -14.14 -7.64
CA ALA A 152 -28.93 -12.74 -7.28
C ALA A 152 -28.79 -12.68 -5.76
N THR A 153 -27.57 -12.56 -5.25
CA THR A 153 -27.36 -12.03 -3.91
C THR A 153 -27.89 -10.60 -3.95
N PRO A 154 -29.01 -10.30 -3.26
CA PRO A 154 -29.47 -8.94 -3.18
C PRO A 154 -28.42 -8.22 -2.34
N SER A 155 -27.72 -7.25 -2.93
CA SER A 155 -27.07 -6.19 -2.16
C SER A 155 -28.19 -5.40 -1.50
N LYS A 156 -28.71 -5.98 -0.41
CA LYS A 156 -29.74 -5.43 0.44
C LYS A 156 -29.20 -4.11 0.94
N ASP A 157 -29.87 -3.07 0.49
CA ASP A 157 -29.62 -1.68 0.81
C ASP A 157 -29.57 -1.52 2.34
N LEU A 158 -28.37 -1.34 2.89
CA LEU A 158 -28.16 -1.07 4.31
C LEU A 158 -28.39 0.42 4.64
N ARG A 159 -28.80 1.26 3.68
CA ARG A 159 -29.14 2.66 3.95
C ARG A 159 -30.54 2.84 4.53
N ASP A 160 -31.44 1.87 4.38
CA ASP A 160 -32.83 2.00 4.86
C ASP A 160 -33.05 1.53 6.31
N VAL A 161 -32.06 0.90 6.95
CA VAL A 161 -32.22 0.46 8.36
C VAL A 161 -31.99 1.62 9.36
N SER A 162 -31.41 2.74 8.93
CA SER A 162 -31.14 3.88 9.81
C SER A 162 -32.32 4.86 9.98
N MET A 163 -33.45 4.63 9.28
CA MET A 163 -34.63 5.51 9.37
C MET A 163 -35.81 4.92 10.17
N PHE A 164 -35.74 3.65 10.59
CA PHE A 164 -36.85 2.96 11.27
C PHE A 164 -36.74 2.86 12.80
N LEU A 165 -35.67 3.38 13.43
CA LEU A 165 -35.62 3.56 14.89
C LEU A 165 -36.08 4.97 15.28
N LYS A 166 -37.32 5.28 14.92
CA LYS A 166 -38.04 6.49 15.35
C LYS A 166 -39.21 6.07 16.23
N ASN A 167 -38.90 5.67 17.47
CA ASN A 167 -39.87 5.47 18.54
C ASN A 167 -39.26 5.89 19.88
N PRO A 168 -39.46 7.14 20.34
CA PRO A 168 -39.27 7.51 21.74
C PRO A 168 -40.61 7.32 22.46
N LEU A 169 -40.85 6.13 23.01
CA LEU A 169 -41.93 5.91 23.96
C LEU A 169 -41.43 5.05 25.12
N ILE A 170 -41.81 5.49 26.32
CA ILE A 170 -41.69 4.85 27.65
C ILE A 170 -40.61 5.49 28.55
N SER A 171 -41.06 6.55 29.24
CA SER A 171 -40.67 6.88 30.62
C SER A 171 -41.01 5.74 31.59
N PRO A 172 -40.35 5.68 32.75
CA PRO A 172 -41.08 5.90 34.02
C PRO A 172 -40.34 6.89 34.95
N ALA A 173 -41.07 7.87 35.50
CA ALA A 173 -41.50 7.95 36.91
C ALA A 173 -40.30 8.03 37.89
N GLU A 174 -39.93 9.22 38.36
CA GLU A 174 -40.48 9.91 39.55
C GLU A 174 -39.97 9.32 40.87
N SER A 175 -38.94 9.96 41.42
CA SER A 175 -38.78 10.14 42.86
C SER A 175 -37.77 11.27 43.12
N THR A 176 -38.29 12.46 43.42
CA THR A 176 -37.69 13.46 44.31
C THR A 176 -37.30 12.79 45.63
N PRO A 177 -36.21 13.23 46.30
CA PRO A 177 -36.33 14.33 47.27
C PRO A 177 -35.07 15.24 47.31
N VAL A 178 -35.22 16.58 47.39
CA VAL A 178 -35.28 17.40 48.62
C VAL A 178 -33.95 18.13 48.93
N GLN A 179 -34.09 19.46 48.97
CA GLN A 179 -33.41 20.46 49.81
C GLN A 179 -31.90 20.79 49.67
N SER A 180 -31.73 22.09 49.43
CA SER A 180 -30.61 22.98 49.79
C SER A 180 -30.18 22.89 51.26
N PRO A 181 -28.95 23.34 51.57
CA PRO A 181 -28.77 24.55 52.38
C PRO A 181 -27.62 25.43 51.81
N ARG A 182 -27.74 26.76 51.60
CA ARG A 182 -27.84 27.88 52.55
C ARG A 182 -26.84 27.83 53.72
N GLN A 183 -25.64 28.40 53.52
CA GLN A 183 -24.73 28.94 54.55
C GLN A 183 -23.99 30.14 53.91
N SER A 184 -24.40 31.39 54.19
CA SER A 184 -23.95 32.27 55.29
C SER A 184 -22.51 32.77 55.08
N LEU A 185 -22.31 33.99 54.59
CA LEU A 185 -22.30 35.22 55.39
C LEU A 185 -21.17 35.18 56.45
N ILE A 186 -19.95 35.52 56.04
CA ILE A 186 -18.88 35.98 56.93
C ILE A 186 -18.17 37.14 56.24
N ASP A 187 -18.46 38.34 56.75
CA ASP A 187 -17.61 39.52 56.63
C ASP A 187 -16.21 39.23 57.19
N PRO A 188 -15.16 39.82 56.60
CA PRO A 188 -14.13 40.41 57.43
C PRO A 188 -13.96 41.89 57.11
N THR A 189 -14.38 42.70 58.07
CA THR A 189 -13.93 44.08 58.28
C THR A 189 -12.40 44.11 58.39
N THR A 190 -11.77 44.87 57.47
CA THR A 190 -10.60 45.78 57.60
C THR A 190 -9.74 45.68 58.88
N PRO A 191 -8.38 45.81 58.78
CA PRO A 191 -7.79 47.12 58.42
C PRO A 191 -6.40 47.12 57.74
N SER A 192 -6.07 48.32 57.24
CA SER A 192 -4.74 48.94 57.32
C SER A 192 -3.84 48.96 56.07
N SER A 193 -3.66 50.21 55.61
CA SER A 193 -2.38 50.86 55.24
C SER A 193 -1.61 50.35 54.03
N LEU A 194 -1.94 50.87 52.84
CA LEU A 194 -0.96 51.09 51.76
C LEU A 194 -1.21 52.46 51.10
N PRO A 195 -0.13 53.17 50.70
CA PRO A 195 -0.14 54.60 50.36
C PRO A 195 -0.77 54.91 48.99
N PRO A 196 -1.23 56.15 48.75
CA PRO A 196 -1.85 56.55 47.49
C PRO A 196 -0.82 56.52 46.34
N LEU A 197 -1.05 55.62 45.37
CA LEU A 197 -0.35 55.61 44.08
C LEU A 197 -0.99 56.63 43.11
N PRO A 198 -0.19 57.21 42.20
CA PRO A 198 -0.54 58.41 41.44
C PRO A 198 -1.66 58.17 40.41
N PRO A 199 -2.44 59.22 40.06
CA PRO A 199 -3.30 59.18 38.88
C PRO A 199 -2.43 59.18 37.63
N SER A 200 -2.88 58.47 36.58
CA SER A 200 -2.37 58.45 35.19
C SER A 200 -1.59 57.20 34.78
N ALA A 201 -2.28 56.23 34.16
CA ALA A 201 -1.73 55.42 33.07
C ALA A 201 -2.90 54.74 32.28
N PRO A 202 -2.73 54.51 30.97
CA PRO A 202 -3.84 54.41 30.02
C PRO A 202 -4.51 53.02 29.98
N ALA A 203 -5.70 52.99 29.39
CA ALA A 203 -6.57 51.84 29.17
C ALA A 203 -5.84 50.50 29.03
N SER A 204 -6.12 49.58 29.96
CA SER A 204 -5.62 48.22 29.95
C SER A 204 -6.14 47.45 28.72
N PRO A 205 -5.29 46.75 27.94
CA PRO A 205 -5.68 45.98 26.74
C PRO A 205 -6.38 44.65 27.05
N THR A 206 -6.88 44.45 28.27
CA THR A 206 -7.50 43.19 28.72
C THR A 206 -8.92 42.97 28.22
N LYS A 207 -9.59 43.99 27.65
CA LYS A 207 -10.93 43.84 27.05
C LYS A 207 -10.93 43.35 25.61
N ILE A 208 -9.80 43.35 24.91
CA ILE A 208 -9.72 42.92 23.49
C ILE A 208 -9.65 41.39 23.35
N ILE A 209 -9.31 40.67 24.42
CA ILE A 209 -9.11 39.21 24.38
C ILE A 209 -10.44 38.43 24.58
N VAL A 210 -11.45 39.05 25.18
CA VAL A 210 -12.71 38.35 25.52
C VAL A 210 -13.68 38.26 24.34
N ASP A 211 -13.64 39.21 23.38
CA ASP A 211 -14.52 39.19 22.20
C ASP A 211 -14.03 38.28 21.06
N HIS A 212 -12.83 37.68 21.19
CA HIS A 212 -12.28 36.72 20.24
C HIS A 212 -12.37 35.27 20.71
N LEU A 213 -13.11 34.98 21.78
CA LEU A 213 -13.39 33.61 22.17
C LEU A 213 -14.26 32.95 21.09
N PRO A 214 -13.76 31.93 20.37
CA PRO A 214 -14.52 31.28 19.32
C PRO A 214 -15.81 30.74 19.89
N ASN A 215 -16.92 30.97 19.18
CA ASN A 215 -18.23 30.51 19.59
C ASN A 215 -18.17 28.99 19.84
N VAL A 216 -18.61 28.57 21.02
CA VAL A 216 -18.56 27.16 21.45
C VAL A 216 -19.30 26.26 20.46
N ALA A 217 -20.33 26.78 19.78
CA ALA A 217 -21.03 26.09 18.71
C ALA A 217 -20.13 25.79 17.49
N ASP A 218 -19.28 26.74 17.10
CA ASP A 218 -18.37 26.60 15.96
C ASP A 218 -17.23 25.63 16.29
N VAL A 219 -16.71 25.68 17.52
CA VAL A 219 -15.70 24.72 18.00
C VAL A 219 -16.27 23.31 17.99
N ARG A 220 -17.52 23.13 18.44
CA ARG A 220 -18.18 21.82 18.42
C ARG A 220 -18.40 21.31 16.99
N ALA A 221 -18.88 22.15 16.08
CA ALA A 221 -19.05 21.77 14.67
C ALA A 221 -17.69 21.44 14.00
N ALA A 222 -16.63 22.17 14.35
CA ALA A 222 -15.27 21.88 13.88
C ALA A 222 -14.76 20.53 14.42
N VAL A 223 -15.01 20.21 15.69
CA VAL A 223 -14.63 18.92 16.27
C VAL A 223 -15.43 17.77 15.66
N GLU A 224 -16.74 17.92 15.47
CA GLU A 224 -17.60 16.90 14.86
C GLU A 224 -17.19 16.61 13.39
N SER A 225 -16.90 17.67 12.62
CA SER A 225 -16.41 17.50 11.23
C SER A 225 -15.02 16.86 11.17
N LYS A 226 -14.10 17.20 12.10
CA LYS A 226 -12.79 16.55 12.20
C LYS A 226 -12.91 15.09 12.61
N GLN A 227 -13.80 14.76 13.54
CA GLN A 227 -14.07 13.39 13.93
C GLN A 227 -14.60 12.57 12.76
N GLN A 228 -15.56 13.12 11.99
CA GLN A 228 -16.08 12.43 10.82
C GLN A 228 -15.04 12.24 9.71
N GLN A 229 -14.14 13.22 9.52
CA GLN A 229 -13.01 13.08 8.61
C GLN A 229 -12.02 11.99 9.07
N VAL A 230 -11.71 11.92 10.37
CA VAL A 230 -10.84 10.87 10.93
C VAL A 230 -11.48 9.49 10.75
N LEU A 231 -12.80 9.36 10.93
CA LEU A 231 -13.51 8.10 10.70
C LEU A 231 -13.52 7.69 9.22
N GLN A 232 -13.72 8.64 8.30
CA GLN A 232 -13.66 8.37 6.85
C GLN A 232 -12.25 7.95 6.41
N ASN A 233 -11.23 8.72 6.82
CA ASN A 233 -9.83 8.39 6.56
C ASN A 233 -9.45 7.04 7.19
N GLY A 234 -9.99 6.73 8.37
CA GLY A 234 -9.80 5.44 9.04
C GLY A 234 -10.36 4.28 8.23
N ASN A 235 -11.56 4.43 7.66
CA ASN A 235 -12.15 3.39 6.81
C ASN A 235 -11.38 3.19 5.50
N GLU A 236 -10.97 4.28 4.84
CA GLU A 236 -10.13 4.20 3.64
C GLU A 236 -8.79 3.51 3.94
N LEU A 237 -8.17 3.83 5.08
CA LEU A 237 -6.95 3.17 5.53
C LEU A 237 -7.17 1.69 5.82
N LEU A 238 -8.29 1.30 6.43
CA LEU A 238 -8.61 -0.11 6.68
C LEU A 238 -8.84 -0.88 5.36
N VAL A 239 -9.51 -0.27 4.38
CA VAL A 239 -9.72 -0.87 3.06
C VAL A 239 -8.38 -1.00 2.31
N ALA A 240 -7.54 0.04 2.36
CA ALA A 240 -6.21 0.02 1.75
C ALA A 240 -5.30 -1.02 2.43
N LEU A 241 -5.30 -1.09 3.76
CA LEU A 241 -4.55 -2.09 4.53
C LEU A 241 -5.04 -3.49 4.22
N ARG A 242 -6.36 -3.70 4.11
CA ARG A 242 -6.93 -4.98 3.69
C ARG A 242 -6.47 -5.36 2.29
N ALA A 243 -6.52 -4.44 1.33
CA ALA A 243 -6.05 -4.70 -0.03
C ALA A 243 -4.55 -5.01 -0.05
N PHE A 244 -3.75 -4.28 0.72
CA PHE A 244 -2.32 -4.50 0.87
C PHE A 244 -2.03 -5.88 1.48
N LEU A 245 -2.68 -6.24 2.59
CA LEU A 245 -2.52 -7.52 3.26
C LEU A 245 -3.14 -8.69 2.50
N SER A 246 -4.03 -8.44 1.54
CA SER A 246 -4.59 -9.49 0.68
C SER A 246 -3.65 -9.90 -0.45
N ASN A 247 -2.54 -9.19 -0.65
CA ASN A 247 -1.53 -9.51 -1.65
C ASN A 247 -0.49 -10.46 -1.05
N SER A 248 -0.35 -11.66 -1.61
CA SER A 248 0.58 -12.67 -1.10
C SER A 248 2.04 -12.20 -1.08
N ARG A 249 2.45 -11.33 -2.02
CA ARG A 249 3.81 -10.75 -2.04
C ARG A 249 4.04 -9.84 -0.84
N ASN A 250 3.02 -9.07 -0.45
CA ASN A 250 3.10 -8.19 0.72
C ASN A 250 3.10 -8.99 2.02
N ILE A 251 2.30 -10.07 2.12
CA ILE A 251 2.36 -10.95 3.28
C ILE A 251 3.75 -11.61 3.38
N TRP A 252 4.29 -12.09 2.26
CA TRP A 252 5.63 -12.67 2.23
C TRP A 252 6.71 -11.67 2.65
N SER A 253 6.66 -10.43 2.14
CA SER A 253 7.65 -9.40 2.51
C SER A 253 7.51 -8.98 3.97
N VAL A 254 6.29 -8.76 4.46
CA VAL A 254 6.02 -8.40 5.86
C VAL A 254 6.48 -9.50 6.81
N THR A 255 6.13 -10.76 6.54
CA THR A 255 6.59 -11.90 7.37
C THR A 255 8.12 -12.01 7.37
N SER A 256 8.79 -11.87 6.22
CA SER A 256 10.25 -11.86 6.15
C SER A 256 10.89 -10.70 6.92
N VAL A 257 10.28 -9.52 6.89
CA VAL A 257 10.74 -8.35 7.69
C VAL A 257 10.58 -8.62 9.18
N PHE A 258 9.45 -9.19 9.63
CA PHE A 258 9.27 -9.57 11.03
C PHE A 258 10.26 -10.66 11.47
N GLU A 259 10.51 -11.67 10.65
CA GLU A 259 11.54 -12.69 10.92
C GLU A 259 12.92 -12.06 11.03
N LEU A 260 13.28 -11.14 10.13
CA LEU A 260 14.54 -10.42 10.18
C LEU A 260 14.67 -9.60 11.46
N PHE A 261 13.63 -8.84 11.84
CA PHE A 261 13.64 -8.09 13.10
C PHE A 261 13.78 -9.00 14.30
N TYR A 262 13.11 -10.15 14.30
CA TYR A 262 13.26 -11.14 15.37
C TYR A 262 14.70 -11.65 15.45
N ILE A 263 15.31 -12.05 14.33
CA ILE A 263 16.70 -12.50 14.27
C ILE A 263 17.65 -11.41 14.76
N LEU A 264 17.48 -10.18 14.28
CA LEU A 264 18.31 -9.04 14.72
C LEU A 264 18.15 -8.78 16.22
N SER A 265 16.93 -8.86 16.75
CA SER A 265 16.66 -8.62 18.17
C SER A 265 17.31 -9.66 19.08
N VAL A 266 17.36 -10.93 18.66
CA VAL A 266 17.92 -12.05 19.43
C VAL A 266 19.43 -12.18 19.23
N THR A 267 19.93 -11.90 18.03
CA THR A 267 21.36 -12.07 17.70
C THR A 267 22.21 -10.90 18.20
N ILE A 268 21.63 -9.69 18.28
CA ILE A 268 22.35 -8.51 18.75
C ILE A 268 22.26 -8.44 20.29
N PRO A 269 23.39 -8.50 21.01
CA PRO A 269 23.42 -8.23 22.44
C PRO A 269 23.26 -6.72 22.69
N TRP A 270 22.01 -6.26 22.84
CA TRP A 270 21.69 -4.87 23.16
C TRP A 270 22.36 -4.43 24.46
N LYS A 271 23.17 -3.37 24.40
CA LYS A 271 23.80 -2.74 25.57
C LYS A 271 23.10 -1.43 25.88
N GLY A 272 22.97 -1.06 27.15
CA GLY A 272 22.42 0.24 27.54
C GLY A 272 23.53 1.28 27.66
N LEU A 273 23.46 2.37 26.88
CA LEU A 273 24.28 3.55 27.12
C LEU A 273 23.54 4.42 28.13
N GLN A 274 24.14 4.62 29.30
CA GLN A 274 23.62 5.57 30.27
C GLN A 274 23.99 6.97 29.79
N VAL A 275 22.98 7.74 29.38
CA VAL A 275 23.18 9.14 29.01
C VAL A 275 23.04 9.98 30.28
N PRO A 276 24.05 10.76 30.69
CA PRO A 276 24.02 11.53 31.93
C PRO A 276 23.20 12.83 31.77
N VAL A 277 21.94 12.70 31.34
CA VAL A 277 20.97 13.79 31.28
C VAL A 277 19.85 13.47 32.27
N GLY A 278 19.91 14.06 33.47
CA GLY A 278 18.88 13.90 34.50
C GLY A 278 18.86 12.51 35.15
N SER A 279 17.66 11.95 35.35
CA SER A 279 17.38 10.71 36.12
C SER A 279 17.86 9.40 35.48
N GLY A 280 18.90 9.44 34.64
CA GLY A 280 19.58 8.24 34.12
C GLY A 280 18.81 7.49 33.05
N PHE A 281 18.53 8.13 31.90
CA PHE A 281 17.94 7.46 30.75
C PHE A 281 18.95 6.51 30.09
N THR A 282 18.61 5.22 30.02
CA THR A 282 19.42 4.20 29.32
C THR A 282 18.91 4.01 27.89
N VAL A 283 19.73 4.36 26.91
CA VAL A 283 19.42 4.12 25.50
C VAL A 283 19.99 2.75 25.09
N PRO A 284 19.16 1.78 24.67
CA PRO A 284 19.67 0.53 24.12
C PRO A 284 20.37 0.79 22.79
N TYR A 285 21.60 0.33 22.64
CA TYR A 285 22.38 0.43 21.41
C TYR A 285 23.02 -0.91 21.05
N PRO A 286 23.12 -1.25 19.75
CA PRO A 286 23.86 -2.41 19.29
C PRO A 286 25.37 -2.12 19.32
N PRO A 287 26.20 -2.94 19.99
CA PRO A 287 27.65 -2.74 19.95
C PRO A 287 28.18 -3.03 18.53
N LEU A 288 28.96 -2.09 17.97
CA LEU A 288 29.46 -2.16 16.59
C LEU A 288 30.31 -3.41 16.30
N SER A 289 30.96 -3.97 17.33
CA SER A 289 31.76 -5.19 17.22
C SER A 289 30.94 -6.42 16.79
N VAL A 290 29.63 -6.43 17.03
CA VAL A 290 28.75 -7.53 16.60
C VAL A 290 28.67 -7.59 15.08
N PHE A 291 28.61 -6.43 14.41
CA PHE A 291 28.58 -6.36 12.94
C PHE A 291 29.92 -6.73 12.30
N GLN A 292 31.02 -6.74 13.06
CA GLN A 292 32.33 -7.22 12.60
C GLN A 292 32.48 -8.73 12.80
N SER A 293 31.62 -9.36 13.60
CA SER A 293 31.67 -10.80 13.86
C SER A 293 31.16 -11.59 12.66
N GLY A 294 31.97 -12.55 12.18
CA GLY A 294 31.55 -13.48 11.12
C GLY A 294 30.32 -14.30 11.49
N ALA A 295 30.12 -14.61 12.78
CA ALA A 295 28.97 -15.40 13.26
C ALA A 295 27.64 -14.68 13.01
N PHE A 296 27.60 -13.34 13.17
CA PHE A 296 26.40 -12.54 12.90
C PHE A 296 25.98 -12.66 11.43
N TRP A 297 26.93 -12.46 10.51
CA TRP A 297 26.67 -12.58 9.08
C TRP A 297 26.33 -14.00 8.65
N GLN A 298 26.92 -15.01 9.29
CA GLN A 298 26.57 -16.40 9.04
C GLN A 298 25.13 -16.70 9.44
N VAL A 299 24.67 -16.29 10.62
CA VAL A 299 23.26 -16.44 11.04
C VAL A 299 22.33 -15.77 10.01
N LEU A 300 22.65 -14.54 9.61
CA LEU A 300 21.85 -13.77 8.67
C LEU A 300 21.78 -14.43 7.28
N LEU A 301 22.92 -14.88 6.73
CA LEU A 301 22.99 -15.56 5.43
C LEU A 301 22.26 -16.91 5.45
N GLN A 302 22.41 -17.69 6.53
CA GLN A 302 21.78 -19.00 6.68
C GLN A 302 20.26 -18.91 6.82
N TRP A 303 19.74 -17.78 7.30
CA TRP A 303 18.31 -17.46 7.19
C TRP A 303 17.93 -16.96 5.79
N ALA A 304 18.68 -16.00 5.24
CA ALA A 304 18.32 -15.32 3.99
C ALA A 304 18.30 -16.28 2.79
N ILE A 305 19.19 -17.28 2.73
CA ILE A 305 19.28 -18.23 1.62
C ILE A 305 17.95 -19.00 1.42
N PRO A 306 17.47 -19.81 2.38
CA PRO A 306 16.23 -20.56 2.22
C PRO A 306 14.95 -19.71 2.35
N SER A 307 14.99 -18.58 3.07
CA SER A 307 13.81 -17.72 3.27
C SER A 307 13.54 -16.77 2.09
N MET A 308 14.60 -16.20 1.50
CA MET A 308 14.51 -15.07 0.56
C MET A 308 15.12 -15.40 -0.79
N ILE A 309 16.40 -15.78 -0.83
CA ILE A 309 17.18 -15.87 -2.07
C ILE A 309 16.65 -17.00 -2.95
N LEU A 310 16.59 -18.22 -2.41
CA LEU A 310 16.16 -19.40 -3.17
C LEU A 310 14.70 -19.30 -3.63
N PRO A 311 13.71 -18.93 -2.77
CA PRO A 311 12.33 -18.68 -3.19
C PRO A 311 12.18 -17.64 -4.29
N THR A 312 12.87 -16.50 -4.16
CA THR A 312 12.79 -15.41 -5.14
C THR A 312 13.40 -15.81 -6.47
N PHE A 313 14.57 -16.46 -6.43
CA PHE A 313 15.25 -16.92 -7.63
C PHE A 313 14.39 -17.91 -8.42
N VAL A 314 13.85 -18.95 -7.76
CA VAL A 314 13.01 -19.94 -8.43
C VAL A 314 11.66 -19.35 -8.85
N GLY A 315 11.04 -18.48 -8.05
CA GLY A 315 9.80 -17.79 -8.42
C GLY A 315 9.95 -16.80 -9.58
N CYS A 316 11.16 -16.34 -9.88
CA CYS A 316 11.44 -15.56 -11.10
C CYS A 316 11.67 -16.46 -12.32
N LEU A 317 12.14 -17.69 -12.13
CA LEU A 317 12.39 -18.65 -13.22
C LEU A 317 11.15 -19.44 -13.64
N ILE A 318 10.31 -19.80 -12.66
CA ILE A 318 9.13 -20.64 -12.86
C ILE A 318 7.91 -19.81 -12.46
N SER A 319 6.99 -19.62 -13.41
CA SER A 319 5.70 -18.97 -13.16
C SER A 319 4.55 -19.89 -13.58
N PHE A 320 3.67 -20.19 -12.63
CA PHE A 320 2.38 -20.83 -12.89
C PHE A 320 1.26 -19.83 -13.19
N SER A 321 1.55 -18.54 -13.04
CA SER A 321 0.65 -17.47 -13.43
C SER A 321 0.99 -17.06 -14.87
N PRO A 322 0.27 -17.55 -15.90
CA PRO A 322 0.49 -17.07 -17.25
C PRO A 322 0.24 -15.56 -17.24
N ALA A 323 1.28 -14.77 -17.51
CA ALA A 323 1.15 -13.33 -17.57
C ALA A 323 0.03 -13.03 -18.57
N LEU A 324 -1.10 -12.48 -18.09
CA LEU A 324 -2.13 -12.03 -19.01
C LEU A 324 -1.44 -11.02 -19.91
N PRO A 325 -1.51 -11.17 -21.25
CA PRO A 325 -0.96 -10.17 -22.15
C PRO A 325 -1.61 -8.86 -21.75
N SER A 326 -0.81 -7.99 -21.12
CA SER A 326 -1.26 -6.68 -20.68
C SER A 326 -1.86 -6.04 -21.91
N THR A 327 -3.18 -5.79 -21.87
CA THR A 327 -3.90 -5.20 -23.00
C THR A 327 -3.07 -4.01 -23.45
N PRO A 328 -2.60 -3.97 -24.71
CA PRO A 328 -1.65 -2.97 -25.16
C PRO A 328 -2.25 -1.61 -24.86
N ALA A 329 -1.75 -0.97 -23.80
CA ALA A 329 -2.18 0.35 -23.45
C ALA A 329 -1.78 1.22 -24.65
N PRO A 330 -2.66 2.08 -25.17
CA PRO A 330 -2.41 2.87 -26.38
C PRO A 330 -1.33 3.95 -26.21
N THR A 331 -0.50 3.84 -25.16
CA THR A 331 0.62 4.74 -24.93
C THR A 331 1.92 3.99 -25.20
N PRO A 332 2.73 4.40 -26.19
CA PRO A 332 4.00 3.79 -26.55
C PRO A 332 5.10 4.14 -25.52
N ALA A 333 4.89 3.75 -24.26
CA ALA A 333 5.94 3.77 -23.26
C ALA A 333 6.71 2.43 -23.34
N PRO A 334 8.05 2.44 -23.41
CA PRO A 334 8.87 1.23 -23.41
C PRO A 334 8.80 0.57 -22.03
N ALA A 335 7.75 -0.21 -21.79
CA ALA A 335 7.64 -1.03 -20.59
C ALA A 335 8.62 -2.20 -20.74
N ALA A 336 9.76 -2.12 -20.04
CA ALA A 336 10.68 -3.23 -19.95
C ALA A 336 9.94 -4.49 -19.45
N PRO A 337 10.15 -5.66 -20.07
CA PRO A 337 9.53 -6.90 -19.64
C PRO A 337 10.17 -7.37 -18.33
N VAL A 338 9.71 -6.82 -17.21
CA VAL A 338 10.06 -7.36 -15.89
C VAL A 338 9.23 -8.62 -15.71
N ALA A 339 9.88 -9.79 -15.80
CA ALA A 339 9.25 -11.06 -15.47
C ALA A 339 8.74 -10.98 -14.01
N PRO A 340 7.42 -11.00 -13.79
CA PRO A 340 6.89 -10.80 -12.45
C PRO A 340 7.17 -12.03 -11.59
N LEU A 341 7.72 -11.84 -10.39
CA LEU A 341 7.90 -12.90 -9.38
C LEU A 341 6.58 -13.65 -9.15
N ASP A 342 6.55 -14.96 -9.38
CA ASP A 342 5.37 -15.78 -9.10
C ASP A 342 5.30 -16.11 -7.59
N PRO A 343 4.34 -15.50 -6.85
CA PRO A 343 4.29 -15.67 -5.40
C PRO A 343 3.99 -17.12 -4.99
N LEU A 344 3.23 -17.86 -5.80
CA LEU A 344 2.89 -19.26 -5.50
C LEU A 344 4.14 -20.15 -5.55
N THR A 345 4.88 -20.07 -6.66
CA THR A 345 6.14 -20.81 -6.82
C THR A 345 7.12 -20.44 -5.70
N ALA A 346 7.30 -19.16 -5.42
CA ALA A 346 8.19 -18.71 -4.36
C ALA A 346 7.77 -19.28 -2.99
N ALA A 347 6.47 -19.30 -2.67
CA ALA A 347 6.00 -19.83 -1.39
C ALA A 347 6.18 -21.35 -1.26
N ILE A 348 5.94 -22.13 -2.33
CA ILE A 348 6.20 -23.57 -2.37
C ILE A 348 7.69 -23.84 -2.11
N VAL A 349 8.56 -23.11 -2.82
CA VAL A 349 10.01 -23.25 -2.70
C VAL A 349 10.49 -22.83 -1.31
N ARG A 350 9.91 -21.78 -0.71
CA ARG A 350 10.23 -21.39 0.68
C ARG A 350 9.90 -22.52 1.65
N LEU A 351 8.71 -23.12 1.56
CA LEU A 351 8.35 -24.23 2.44
C LEU A 351 9.26 -25.46 2.25
N ALA A 352 9.54 -25.82 0.99
CA ALA A 352 10.46 -26.92 0.67
C ALA A 352 11.89 -26.65 1.17
N ALA A 353 12.38 -25.42 0.98
CA ALA A 353 13.69 -25.02 1.47
C ALA A 353 13.74 -25.07 3.00
N GLN A 354 12.75 -24.50 3.70
CA GLN A 354 12.71 -24.48 5.16
C GLN A 354 12.64 -25.86 5.81
N THR A 355 12.03 -26.83 5.14
CA THR A 355 11.94 -28.22 5.60
C THR A 355 13.21 -29.02 5.30
N ALA A 356 13.83 -28.80 4.14
CA ALA A 356 15.03 -29.54 3.71
C ALA A 356 16.35 -28.95 4.24
N TYR A 357 16.38 -27.67 4.64
CA TYR A 357 17.63 -26.99 4.99
C TYR A 357 18.24 -27.53 6.31
N PRO A 358 19.48 -28.06 6.30
CA PRO A 358 20.03 -28.80 7.43
C PRO A 358 20.74 -27.88 8.44
N TYR A 359 19.97 -27.01 9.11
CA TYR A 359 20.50 -26.02 10.06
C TYR A 359 21.38 -26.61 11.17
N THR A 360 21.01 -27.79 11.70
CA THR A 360 21.76 -28.48 12.76
C THR A 360 23.13 -28.95 12.30
N ASN A 361 23.20 -29.56 11.11
CA ASN A 361 24.46 -30.04 10.53
C ASN A 361 25.40 -28.89 10.17
N ILE A 362 24.85 -27.78 9.68
CA ILE A 362 25.64 -26.59 9.34
C ILE A 362 26.15 -25.91 10.62
N GLY A 363 25.29 -25.73 11.63
CA GLY A 363 25.69 -25.17 12.92
C GLY A 363 26.83 -25.96 13.58
N ALA A 364 26.77 -27.29 13.52
CA ALA A 364 27.83 -28.16 14.03
C ALA A 364 29.17 -28.00 13.29
N ARG A 365 29.15 -27.77 11.96
CA ARG A 365 30.37 -27.58 11.16
C ARG A 365 31.01 -26.22 11.36
N VAL A 366 30.18 -25.19 11.52
CA VAL A 366 30.65 -23.80 11.63
C VAL A 366 31.01 -23.43 13.08
N GLY A 367 30.58 -24.22 14.07
CA GLY A 367 30.84 -23.97 15.48
C GLY A 367 30.00 -22.84 16.08
N VAL A 368 28.94 -22.42 15.37
CA VAL A 368 28.00 -21.39 15.86
C VAL A 368 26.86 -22.08 16.58
N VAL A 369 26.85 -21.97 17.90
CA VAL A 369 25.76 -22.44 18.76
C VAL A 369 24.51 -21.60 18.45
N ASN A 370 23.36 -22.26 18.28
CA ASN A 370 22.08 -21.62 17.96
C ASN A 370 22.06 -20.87 16.62
N LEU A 371 22.70 -21.42 15.57
CA LEU A 371 22.55 -20.92 14.21
C LEU A 371 21.08 -20.82 13.78
N ASP A 372 20.25 -21.72 14.29
CA ASP A 372 18.79 -21.67 14.16
C ASP A 372 18.14 -20.84 15.26
N VAL A 373 18.01 -19.53 15.03
CA VAL A 373 17.42 -18.59 16.00
C VAL A 373 15.88 -18.71 16.06
N LEU A 374 15.21 -19.02 14.95
CA LEU A 374 13.75 -19.12 14.89
C LEU A 374 13.23 -20.46 15.44
N GLY A 375 13.99 -21.53 15.27
CA GLY A 375 13.54 -22.90 15.44
C GLY A 375 12.81 -23.43 14.20
N SER A 376 12.89 -24.75 13.98
CA SER A 376 12.27 -25.42 12.83
C SER A 376 10.76 -25.21 12.73
N GLN A 377 10.05 -25.29 13.86
CA GLN A 377 8.59 -25.20 13.89
C GLN A 377 8.09 -23.83 13.41
N TRP A 378 8.71 -22.74 13.88
CA TRP A 378 8.33 -21.38 13.49
C TRP A 378 8.60 -21.10 12.01
N ARG A 379 9.70 -21.62 11.46
CA ARG A 379 10.01 -21.45 10.02
C ARG A 379 9.02 -22.17 9.13
N VAL A 380 8.68 -23.42 9.47
CA VAL A 380 7.69 -24.20 8.71
C VAL A 380 6.31 -23.57 8.82
N LEU A 381 5.92 -23.11 10.02
CA LEU A 381 4.65 -22.42 10.23
C LEU A 381 4.58 -21.13 9.37
N SER A 382 5.59 -20.27 9.46
CA SER A 382 5.65 -19.02 8.69
C SER A 382 5.61 -19.27 7.17
N ALA A 383 6.39 -20.23 6.68
CA ALA A 383 6.38 -20.60 5.27
C ALA A 383 5.02 -21.19 4.83
N SER A 384 4.37 -21.98 5.68
CA SER A 384 3.05 -22.56 5.42
C SER A 384 1.96 -21.49 5.34
N VAL A 385 2.01 -20.48 6.22
CA VAL A 385 1.08 -19.34 6.17
C VAL A 385 1.26 -18.58 4.84
N GLY A 386 2.50 -18.28 4.45
CA GLY A 386 2.78 -17.65 3.16
C GLY A 386 2.25 -18.46 1.97
N LEU A 387 2.44 -19.79 2.00
CA LEU A 387 1.93 -20.70 0.98
C LEU A 387 0.40 -20.71 0.91
N ALA A 388 -0.29 -20.76 2.06
CA ALA A 388 -1.75 -20.76 2.10
C ALA A 388 -2.35 -19.50 1.45
N PHE A 389 -1.76 -18.32 1.70
CA PHE A 389 -2.19 -17.07 1.07
C PHE A 389 -1.88 -17.01 -0.42
N ALA A 390 -0.70 -17.46 -0.84
CA ALA A 390 -0.35 -17.52 -2.26
C ALA A 390 -1.28 -18.49 -3.02
N PHE A 391 -1.66 -19.60 -2.39
CA PHE A 391 -2.62 -20.55 -2.95
C PHE A 391 -4.03 -19.97 -3.03
N ALA A 392 -4.48 -19.26 -2.00
CA ALA A 392 -5.77 -18.55 -2.02
C ALA A 392 -5.82 -17.50 -3.14
N GLU A 393 -4.74 -16.74 -3.35
CA GLU A 393 -4.65 -15.78 -4.45
C GLU A 393 -4.69 -16.46 -5.82
N ALA A 394 -3.97 -17.57 -5.99
CA ALA A 394 -3.99 -18.35 -7.23
C ALA A 394 -5.39 -18.91 -7.55
N ILE A 395 -6.11 -19.41 -6.54
CA ILE A 395 -7.49 -19.90 -6.70
C ILE A 395 -8.42 -18.75 -7.10
N LEU A 396 -8.36 -17.61 -6.40
CA LEU A 396 -9.24 -16.47 -6.67
C LEU A 396 -8.96 -15.79 -8.03
N GLY A 397 -7.72 -15.87 -8.52
CA GLY A 397 -7.34 -15.36 -9.83
C GLY A 397 -7.84 -16.22 -11.00
N THR A 398 -7.98 -17.53 -10.79
CA THR A 398 -8.30 -18.50 -11.86
C THR A 398 -9.64 -18.24 -12.57
N PRO A 399 -10.77 -17.98 -11.87
CA PRO A 399 -12.06 -17.72 -12.49
C PRO A 399 -12.03 -16.53 -13.46
N GLN A 400 -11.23 -15.49 -13.16
CA GLN A 400 -11.16 -14.31 -14.02
C GLN A 400 -10.45 -14.61 -15.34
N VAL A 401 -9.43 -15.47 -15.32
CA VAL A 401 -8.74 -15.90 -16.54
C VAL A 401 -9.67 -16.73 -17.39
N VAL A 402 -10.38 -17.70 -16.77
CA VAL A 402 -11.36 -18.56 -17.46
C VAL A 402 -12.52 -17.72 -18.04
N ALA A 403 -13.04 -16.77 -17.28
CA ALA A 403 -14.09 -15.87 -17.76
C ALA A 403 -13.60 -15.04 -18.96
N LYS A 404 -12.37 -14.52 -18.92
CA LYS A 404 -11.79 -13.78 -20.05
C LYS A 404 -11.55 -14.66 -21.27
N THR A 405 -11.08 -15.89 -21.09
CA THR A 405 -10.91 -16.83 -22.21
C THR A 405 -12.25 -17.20 -22.81
N LEU A 406 -13.27 -17.46 -22.00
CA LEU A 406 -14.64 -17.74 -22.48
C LEU A 406 -15.25 -16.55 -23.21
N VAL A 407 -15.07 -15.31 -22.71
CA VAL A 407 -15.55 -14.11 -23.40
C VAL A 407 -14.80 -13.90 -24.72
N ARG A 408 -13.49 -14.14 -24.76
CA ARG A 408 -12.69 -14.04 -25.98
C ARG A 408 -13.11 -15.10 -27.00
N GLU A 409 -13.31 -16.34 -26.56
CA GLU A 409 -13.77 -17.45 -27.39
C GLU A 409 -15.17 -17.16 -27.95
N ARG A 410 -16.09 -16.68 -27.11
CA ARG A 410 -17.43 -16.25 -27.54
C ARG A 410 -17.36 -15.10 -28.56
N ARG A 411 -16.46 -14.13 -28.36
CA ARG A 411 -16.25 -13.05 -29.33
C ARG A 411 -15.68 -13.57 -30.65
N SER A 412 -14.73 -14.51 -30.63
CA SER A 412 -14.21 -15.10 -31.87
C SER A 412 -15.26 -15.93 -32.61
N LEU A 413 -16.14 -16.64 -31.90
CA LEU A 413 -17.25 -17.36 -32.52
C LEU A 413 -18.24 -16.42 -33.19
N LEU A 414 -18.60 -15.31 -32.53
CA LEU A 414 -19.47 -14.29 -33.12
C LEU A 414 -18.84 -13.64 -34.37
N GLN A 415 -17.52 -13.43 -34.37
CA GLN A 415 -16.80 -12.92 -35.55
C GLN A 415 -16.80 -13.92 -36.72
N LEU A 416 -16.66 -15.22 -36.43
CA LEU A 416 -16.74 -16.27 -37.45
C LEU A 416 -18.17 -16.36 -38.03
N GLU A 417 -19.20 -16.28 -37.19
CA GLU A 417 -20.59 -16.25 -37.66
C GLU A 417 -20.88 -15.02 -38.53
N GLN A 418 -20.32 -13.85 -38.18
CA GLN A 418 -20.44 -12.66 -39.02
C GLN A 418 -19.74 -12.84 -40.37
N HIS A 419 -18.54 -13.40 -40.37
CA HIS A 419 -17.80 -13.66 -41.60
C HIS A 419 -18.49 -14.72 -42.47
N GLU A 420 -19.12 -15.73 -41.89
CA GLU A 420 -19.89 -16.74 -42.64
C GLU A 420 -21.14 -16.14 -43.29
N ARG A 421 -21.85 -15.25 -42.58
CA ARG A 421 -22.99 -14.51 -43.15
C ARG A 421 -22.58 -13.59 -44.29
N GLU A 422 -21.44 -12.90 -44.18
CA GLU A 422 -20.92 -12.04 -45.25
C GLU A 422 -20.38 -12.85 -46.44
N ALA A 423 -19.80 -14.02 -46.20
CA ALA A 423 -19.27 -14.91 -47.23
C ALA A 423 -20.34 -15.71 -47.99
N THR A 424 -21.62 -15.54 -47.67
CA THR A 424 -22.71 -16.02 -48.52
C THR A 424 -23.02 -14.90 -49.52
N PRO A 425 -22.36 -14.86 -50.70
CA PRO A 425 -22.65 -13.82 -51.68
C PRO A 425 -24.12 -13.91 -51.97
N VAL A 426 -24.84 -12.81 -51.74
CA VAL A 426 -26.20 -12.61 -52.20
C VAL A 426 -26.18 -13.02 -53.66
N ARG A 427 -26.68 -14.24 -53.92
CA ARG A 427 -26.86 -14.79 -55.25
C ARG A 427 -27.97 -13.93 -55.82
N ARG A 428 -27.56 -12.76 -56.31
CA ARG A 428 -28.37 -11.73 -56.92
C ARG A 428 -29.27 -12.49 -57.86
N ALA A 429 -30.54 -12.58 -57.48
CA ALA A 429 -31.53 -13.33 -58.22
C ALA A 429 -31.38 -12.88 -59.67
N LEU A 430 -30.89 -13.79 -60.51
CA LEU A 430 -31.07 -13.73 -61.95
C LEU A 430 -32.58 -13.83 -62.11
N MET A 431 -33.26 -12.68 -62.01
CA MET A 431 -34.62 -12.55 -62.48
C MET A 431 -34.56 -12.91 -63.97
N PRO A 432 -35.29 -13.94 -64.42
CA PRO A 432 -35.41 -14.18 -65.85
C PRO A 432 -36.00 -12.91 -66.46
N ALA A 433 -35.27 -12.33 -67.40
CA ALA A 433 -35.80 -11.30 -68.27
C ALA A 433 -37.02 -11.92 -68.96
N GLY A 434 -38.21 -11.40 -68.61
CA GLY A 434 -39.46 -11.79 -69.24
C GLY A 434 -39.36 -11.54 -70.74
N GLU A 435 -39.74 -12.58 -71.46
CA GLU A 435 -39.90 -12.66 -72.91
C GLU A 435 -40.95 -11.66 -73.41
N GLU A 436 -40.76 -11.24 -74.66
CA GLU A 436 -41.61 -10.34 -75.45
C GLU A 436 -43.05 -10.82 -75.66
#